data_AF-A0A7G8BL56-F1
#
_entry.id   AF-A0A7G8BL56-F1
#
_cell.length_a   1.000
_cell.length_b   1.000
_cell.length_c   1.000
_cell.angle_alpha   90.00
_cell.angle_beta   90.00
_cell.angle_gamma   90.00
#
_symmetry.space_group_name_H-M   'P 1'
#
loop_
_entity.id
_entity.type
_entity.pdbx_description
1 polymer ?
#
loop_
_entity_poly.entity_id
_entity_poly.type
_entity_poly.pdbx_seq_one_letter_code
_entity_poly.pdbx_strand_id
1 'polypeptide(L)'
;MASFSSTERIRMRGVPGEEQKMLVLFGTTDFPLGSRPISVPGRFRVQFLLARPGRLKFSEREPSFLTNVVGDSHLGIGKPASQRTSDEDIVGMVLQTRGDSWQIEFKCVINDDGYIGKIVVENLPAQDYRHAESVAYQALTPFLSSWSLTLDVPVLIETIQVTDLTTHTDMLRLNAPYVEMTPGAGHTAALSQDFRHYASVYREGMNTNSSFYRFLCFYKIAESIYVRRGDNAKQAKTRGEQPRKYSEDVPLSREAIKGLLGLLYPWRTDWDDDLTMDQILPAEARGKRFKAIRGQYLEPLRDRVAHALMRSGKIETVADRLEDVNAVTKWLPLLRIWVRLLLKIEFPGEFGTSS
;
A
#
# COMPACT_ATOMS: atom_id res chain seq x y z
N MET A 1 -23.90 6.22 -20.71
CA MET A 1 -23.71 5.37 -19.53
C MET A 1 -23.29 3.99 -20.01
N ALA A 2 -21.99 3.70 -20.01
CA ALA A 2 -21.53 2.33 -20.13
C ALA A 2 -21.55 1.74 -18.72
N SER A 3 -22.58 0.96 -18.41
CA SER A 3 -22.46 0.00 -17.31
C SER A 3 -21.45 -1.05 -17.75
N PHE A 4 -20.37 -1.23 -17.01
CA PHE A 4 -19.60 -2.47 -17.10
C PHE A 4 -20.54 -3.60 -16.68
N SER A 5 -21.16 -4.24 -17.67
CA SER A 5 -21.76 -5.55 -17.54
C SER A 5 -20.64 -6.56 -17.76
N SER A 6 -20.51 -7.50 -16.83
CA SER A 6 -19.48 -8.53 -16.70
C SER A 6 -18.22 -8.08 -15.93
N THR A 7 -18.08 -8.71 -14.77
CA THR A 7 -16.87 -8.91 -13.97
C THR A 7 -15.65 -9.26 -14.83
N GLU A 8 -14.97 -8.27 -15.42
CA GLU A 8 -13.56 -8.45 -15.74
C GLU A 8 -12.80 -8.51 -14.42
N ARG A 9 -12.51 -9.73 -13.96
CA ARG A 9 -11.60 -9.94 -12.84
C ARG A 9 -10.31 -9.20 -13.15
N ILE A 10 -9.95 -8.22 -12.33
CA ILE A 10 -8.71 -7.48 -12.52
C ILE A 10 -7.55 -8.48 -12.53
N ARG A 11 -6.86 -8.55 -13.66
CA ARG A 11 -5.66 -9.38 -13.80
C ARG A 11 -4.65 -8.88 -12.76
N MET A 12 -4.11 -9.80 -11.95
CA MET A 12 -3.14 -9.43 -10.94
C MET A 12 -1.95 -8.70 -11.54
N ARG A 13 -1.77 -7.46 -11.12
CA ARG A 13 -0.57 -6.63 -11.37
C ARG A 13 0.22 -6.52 -10.07
N GLY A 14 1.43 -5.97 -10.08
CA GLY A 14 2.23 -5.70 -8.86
C GLY A 14 2.56 -6.89 -7.95
N VAL A 15 2.93 -6.68 -6.69
CA VAL A 15 3.12 -7.74 -5.70
C VAL A 15 1.83 -7.91 -4.88
N PRO A 16 1.33 -9.14 -4.62
CA PRO A 16 0.10 -9.37 -3.86
C PRO A 16 0.11 -8.69 -2.49
N GLY A 17 -0.95 -7.95 -2.14
CA GLY A 17 -1.08 -7.18 -0.91
C GLY A 17 -0.35 -5.83 -0.90
N GLU A 18 0.31 -5.43 -2.00
CA GLU A 18 0.88 -4.08 -2.11
C GLU A 18 -0.10 -3.12 -2.79
N GLU A 19 -0.03 -1.84 -2.42
CA GLU A 19 -0.85 -0.78 -3.02
C GLU A 19 -0.49 -0.57 -4.50
N GLN A 20 -1.51 -0.33 -5.32
CA GLN A 20 -1.43 -0.04 -6.74
C GLN A 20 -2.24 1.20 -7.05
N LYS A 21 -1.72 1.98 -8.01
CA LYS A 21 -2.44 3.09 -8.62
C LYS A 21 -2.76 2.72 -10.06
N MET A 22 -4.05 2.68 -10.37
CA MET A 22 -4.55 2.35 -11.69
C MET A 22 -5.17 3.60 -12.30
N LEU A 23 -4.66 4.02 -13.46
CA LEU A 23 -5.27 5.07 -14.26
C LEU A 23 -6.21 4.41 -15.27
N VAL A 24 -7.47 4.84 -15.28
CA VAL A 24 -8.51 4.34 -16.16
C VAL A 24 -8.91 5.46 -17.11
N LEU A 25 -8.77 5.18 -18.40
CA LEU A 25 -9.14 6.08 -19.47
C LEU A 25 -10.46 5.60 -20.08
N PHE A 26 -11.48 6.46 -20.05
CA PHE A 26 -12.73 6.19 -20.74
C PHE A 26 -12.60 6.72 -22.17
N GLY A 27 -12.54 5.83 -23.15
CA GLY A 27 -12.44 6.17 -24.57
C GLY A 27 -12.90 5.04 -25.48
N THR A 28 -13.24 5.37 -26.73
CA THR A 28 -13.35 4.37 -27.80
C THR A 28 -11.96 3.78 -28.07
N THR A 29 -11.91 2.56 -28.60
CA THR A 29 -10.70 1.73 -28.81
C THR A 29 -9.55 2.36 -29.62
N ASP A 30 -9.69 3.60 -30.07
CA ASP A 30 -8.79 4.27 -31.01
C ASP A 30 -7.76 5.21 -30.35
N PHE A 31 -7.63 5.21 -29.02
CA PHE A 31 -6.54 5.95 -28.37
C PHE A 31 -5.20 5.23 -28.56
N PRO A 32 -4.21 5.83 -29.24
CA PRO A 32 -2.87 5.25 -29.28
C PRO A 32 -2.32 5.15 -27.86
N LEU A 33 -1.82 3.97 -27.48
CA LEU A 33 -1.19 3.72 -26.17
C LEU A 33 -0.02 4.68 -25.85
N GLY A 34 0.50 5.40 -26.85
CA GLY A 34 1.56 6.41 -26.70
C GLY A 34 1.09 7.81 -26.27
N SER A 35 -0.19 8.15 -26.46
CA SER A 35 -0.78 9.41 -25.98
C SER A 35 -1.31 9.23 -24.57
N ARG A 36 -0.41 9.03 -23.60
CA ARG A 36 -0.76 9.09 -22.18
C ARG A 36 -1.40 10.46 -21.92
N PRO A 37 -2.63 10.56 -21.37
CA PRO A 37 -3.09 11.83 -20.85
C PRO A 37 -2.20 12.14 -19.65
N ILE A 38 -1.23 13.01 -19.88
CA ILE A 38 -0.53 13.73 -18.84
C ILE A 38 -1.63 14.47 -18.10
N SER A 39 -1.82 14.16 -16.81
CA SER A 39 -2.70 14.95 -15.96
C SER A 39 -2.28 16.40 -16.10
N VAL A 40 -3.20 17.24 -16.57
CA VAL A 40 -2.95 18.67 -16.70
C VAL A 40 -3.46 19.37 -15.46
N PRO A 41 -2.92 20.55 -15.12
CA PRO A 41 -3.51 21.38 -14.09
C PRO A 41 -5.00 21.61 -14.38
N GLY A 42 -5.83 21.39 -13.38
CA GLY A 42 -7.27 21.28 -13.59
C GLY A 42 -8.07 21.16 -12.30
N ARG A 43 -9.33 20.77 -12.45
CA ARG A 43 -10.26 20.54 -11.34
C ARG A 43 -10.44 19.04 -11.16
N PHE A 44 -10.35 18.59 -9.92
CA PHE A 44 -10.42 17.19 -9.57
C PHE A 44 -11.52 16.94 -8.55
N ARG A 45 -12.12 15.75 -8.62
CA ARG A 45 -12.91 15.18 -7.53
C ARG A 45 -12.04 14.15 -6.82
N VAL A 46 -12.02 14.18 -5.49
CA VAL A 46 -11.36 13.16 -4.69
C VAL A 46 -12.38 12.51 -3.77
N GLN A 47 -12.44 11.18 -3.80
CA GLN A 47 -13.37 10.36 -3.03
C GLN A 47 -12.59 9.40 -2.14
N PHE A 48 -12.89 9.41 -0.84
CA PHE A 48 -12.36 8.50 0.16
C PHE A 48 -13.45 7.52 0.57
N LEU A 49 -13.26 6.23 0.29
CA LEU A 49 -14.16 5.20 0.80
C LEU A 49 -13.71 4.78 2.19
N LEU A 50 -14.63 4.80 3.16
CA LEU A 50 -14.34 4.35 4.52
C LEU A 50 -14.73 2.89 4.69
N ALA A 51 -14.02 2.19 5.57
CA ALA A 51 -14.34 0.82 5.97
C ALA A 51 -14.21 0.62 7.49
N ARG A 52 -14.81 -0.46 7.99
CA ARG A 52 -14.49 -0.99 9.32
C ARG A 52 -13.40 -2.04 9.21
N PRO A 53 -12.46 -2.14 10.17
CA PRO A 53 -11.47 -3.22 10.18
C PRO A 53 -12.14 -4.60 10.08
N GLY A 54 -11.69 -5.42 9.13
CA GLY A 54 -12.26 -6.75 8.89
C GLY A 54 -13.60 -6.78 8.12
N ARG A 55 -14.15 -5.62 7.72
CA ARG A 55 -15.37 -5.51 6.90
C ARG A 55 -15.12 -4.56 5.73
N LEU A 56 -14.28 -5.01 4.79
CA LEU A 56 -14.04 -4.28 3.55
C LEU A 56 -15.28 -4.33 2.67
N LYS A 57 -15.54 -3.23 1.94
CA LYS A 57 -16.70 -3.15 1.04
C LYS A 57 -16.48 -3.99 -0.21
N PHE A 58 -15.25 -4.02 -0.72
CA PHE A 58 -14.90 -4.82 -1.88
C PHE A 58 -14.33 -6.17 -1.47
N SER A 59 -14.70 -7.21 -2.23
CA SER A 59 -13.94 -8.45 -2.20
C SER A 59 -12.56 -8.20 -2.82
N GLU A 60 -11.53 -8.91 -2.39
CA GLU A 60 -10.15 -8.65 -2.83
C GLU A 60 -9.98 -8.62 -4.36
N ARG A 61 -10.84 -9.34 -5.11
CA ARG A 61 -10.75 -9.50 -6.57
C ARG A 61 -11.77 -8.70 -7.37
N GLU A 62 -12.63 -7.92 -6.72
CA GLU A 62 -13.71 -7.17 -7.38
C GLU A 62 -13.71 -5.70 -6.96
N PRO A 63 -12.63 -4.96 -7.21
CA PRO A 63 -12.65 -3.52 -6.99
C PRO A 63 -13.64 -2.86 -7.95
N SER A 64 -14.38 -1.88 -7.46
CA SER A 64 -15.26 -1.06 -8.31
C SER A 64 -14.98 0.43 -8.14
N PHE A 65 -15.39 1.22 -9.12
CA PHE A 65 -15.39 2.67 -9.01
C PHE A 65 -16.36 3.11 -7.91
N LEU A 66 -16.01 4.22 -7.25
CA LEU A 66 -16.69 4.75 -6.08
C LEU A 66 -17.92 5.60 -6.41
N THR A 67 -18.28 5.72 -7.70
CA THR A 67 -19.40 6.57 -8.16
C THR A 67 -20.68 6.24 -7.40
N ASN A 68 -21.05 4.96 -7.36
CA ASN A 68 -22.29 4.48 -6.73
C ASN A 68 -22.04 3.61 -5.49
N VAL A 69 -20.82 3.62 -4.95
CA VAL A 69 -20.47 2.86 -3.76
C VAL A 69 -20.36 3.77 -2.56
N VAL A 70 -20.95 3.33 -1.45
CA VAL A 70 -20.79 3.91 -0.12
C VAL A 70 -20.32 2.80 0.81
N GLY A 71 -19.24 3.08 1.54
CA GLY A 71 -18.59 2.13 2.42
C GLY A 71 -19.27 2.04 3.77
N ASP A 72 -18.48 1.78 4.81
CA ASP A 72 -18.96 1.65 6.18
C ASP A 72 -17.94 2.25 7.15
N SER A 73 -18.39 2.76 8.29
CA SER A 73 -17.50 3.20 9.36
C SER A 73 -18.20 3.09 10.70
N HIS A 74 -17.50 3.45 11.77
CA HIS A 74 -18.07 3.57 13.11
C HIS A 74 -18.73 4.94 13.35
N LEU A 75 -18.74 5.85 12.37
CA LEU A 75 -19.20 7.23 12.52
C LEU A 75 -20.68 7.36 12.15
N GLY A 76 -21.57 7.12 13.11
CA GLY A 76 -23.01 7.24 12.94
C GLY A 76 -23.46 8.71 13.02
N ILE A 77 -24.11 9.23 11.98
CA ILE A 77 -24.63 10.61 11.98
C ILE A 77 -26.11 10.69 11.57
N GLY A 78 -26.71 9.62 11.05
CA GLY A 78 -28.11 9.59 10.66
C GLY A 78 -28.80 8.31 11.11
N LYS A 79 -30.13 8.28 10.99
CA LYS A 79 -30.89 7.04 11.21
C LYS A 79 -30.63 6.04 10.08
N PRO A 80 -30.76 4.72 10.35
CA PRO A 80 -30.81 3.71 9.29
C PRO A 80 -31.93 4.04 8.30
N ALA A 81 -31.73 3.75 7.02
CA ALA A 81 -32.65 4.03 5.92
C ALA A 81 -34.05 3.44 6.19
N SER A 82 -34.14 2.27 6.82
CA SER A 82 -35.39 1.63 7.22
C SER A 82 -36.19 2.40 8.28
N GLN A 83 -35.57 3.36 8.96
CA GLN A 83 -36.14 4.17 10.04
C GLN A 83 -36.25 5.66 9.67
N ARG A 84 -35.88 6.04 8.43
CA ARG A 84 -36.01 7.42 7.94
C ARG A 84 -37.47 7.66 7.54
N THR A 85 -38.04 8.70 8.11
CA THR A 85 -39.43 9.14 7.93
C THR A 85 -39.52 10.53 7.27
N SER A 86 -38.43 11.29 7.29
CA SER A 86 -38.31 12.61 6.66
C SER A 86 -36.87 12.90 6.23
N ASP A 87 -36.67 13.93 5.40
CA ASP A 87 -35.35 14.39 4.99
C ASP A 87 -34.50 14.91 6.18
N GLU A 88 -35.16 15.31 7.29
CA GLU A 88 -34.48 15.70 8.53
C GLU A 88 -33.76 14.52 9.22
N ASP A 89 -34.11 13.28 8.89
CA ASP A 89 -33.43 12.08 9.41
C ASP A 89 -32.05 11.85 8.74
N ILE A 90 -31.70 12.65 7.73
CA ILE A 90 -30.39 12.68 7.06
C ILE A 90 -29.62 13.91 7.55
N VAL A 91 -28.69 13.69 8.48
CA VAL A 91 -27.76 14.74 8.90
C VAL A 91 -26.66 14.85 7.85
N GLY A 92 -26.65 15.95 7.10
CA GLY A 92 -25.53 16.33 6.25
C GLY A 92 -24.36 16.83 7.09
N MET A 93 -23.19 16.20 6.98
CA MET A 93 -21.97 16.70 7.59
C MET A 93 -21.01 17.21 6.52
N VAL A 94 -20.62 18.49 6.66
CA VAL A 94 -19.59 19.13 5.84
C VAL A 94 -18.39 19.42 6.72
N LEU A 95 -17.21 18.95 6.32
CA LEU A 95 -15.95 19.32 6.96
C LEU A 95 -15.34 20.48 6.18
N GLN A 96 -15.01 21.55 6.87
CA GLN A 96 -14.33 22.69 6.26
C GLN A 96 -12.95 22.81 6.87
N THR A 97 -11.95 22.91 6.02
CA THR A 97 -10.60 23.28 6.43
C THR A 97 -10.11 24.43 5.56
N ARG A 98 -9.42 25.37 6.20
CA ARG A 98 -8.96 26.61 5.60
C ARG A 98 -7.50 26.85 5.96
N GLY A 99 -6.70 27.21 4.96
CA GLY A 99 -5.42 27.87 5.15
C GLY A 99 -5.53 29.35 4.82
N ASP A 100 -4.39 30.05 4.81
CA ASP A 100 -4.34 31.50 4.54
C ASP A 100 -4.88 31.88 3.15
N SER A 101 -4.88 30.95 2.19
CA SER A 101 -5.25 31.18 0.79
C SER A 101 -6.13 30.11 0.15
N TRP A 102 -6.60 29.12 0.91
CA TRP A 102 -7.37 28.00 0.38
C TRP A 102 -8.45 27.56 1.37
N GLN A 103 -9.58 27.10 0.83
CA GLN A 103 -10.67 26.48 1.57
C GLN A 103 -11.05 25.19 0.85
N ILE A 104 -11.13 24.10 1.60
CA ILE A 104 -11.57 22.79 1.10
C ILE A 104 -12.80 22.37 1.91
N GLU A 105 -13.83 21.96 1.19
CA GLU A 105 -15.06 21.43 1.76
C GLU A 105 -15.20 19.95 1.42
N PHE A 106 -15.35 19.14 2.45
CA PHE A 106 -15.60 17.72 2.33
C PHE A 106 -17.06 17.42 2.65
N LYS A 107 -17.75 16.77 1.72
CA LYS A 107 -19.09 16.23 1.94
C LYS A 107 -18.99 14.81 2.49
N CYS A 108 -19.55 14.56 3.66
CA CYS A 108 -19.72 13.21 4.18
C CYS A 108 -20.99 12.58 3.62
N VAL A 109 -20.88 11.34 3.14
CA VAL A 109 -21.97 10.57 2.55
C VAL A 109 -22.23 9.36 3.45
N ILE A 110 -23.48 9.22 3.90
CA ILE A 110 -23.92 8.13 4.77
C ILE A 110 -24.35 6.90 3.98
N ASN A 111 -24.16 5.72 4.56
CA ASN A 111 -24.68 4.46 4.06
C ASN A 111 -26.13 4.22 4.53
N ASP A 112 -26.69 3.09 4.13
CA ASP A 112 -28.06 2.69 4.47
C ASP A 112 -28.24 2.44 5.98
N ASP A 113 -27.17 2.18 6.71
CA ASP A 113 -27.21 1.99 8.16
C ASP A 113 -27.02 3.30 8.95
N GLY A 114 -26.83 4.44 8.26
CA GLY A 114 -26.70 5.76 8.89
C GLY A 114 -25.27 6.15 9.29
N TYR A 115 -24.26 5.38 8.88
CA TYR A 115 -22.84 5.65 9.13
C TYR A 115 -22.19 6.36 7.94
N ILE A 116 -21.22 7.25 8.19
CA ILE A 116 -20.42 7.85 7.11
C ILE A 116 -19.64 6.75 6.42
N GLY A 117 -19.93 6.49 5.15
CA GLY A 117 -19.23 5.46 4.36
C GLY A 117 -18.34 6.03 3.26
N LYS A 118 -18.46 7.33 2.97
CA LYS A 118 -17.66 7.99 1.92
C LYS A 118 -17.49 9.48 2.23
N ILE A 119 -16.32 10.03 1.96
CA ILE A 119 -16.03 11.46 2.08
C ILE A 119 -15.59 11.97 0.71
N VAL A 120 -16.15 13.09 0.25
CA VAL A 120 -15.95 13.61 -1.10
C VAL A 120 -15.57 15.07 -1.07
N VAL A 121 -14.54 15.44 -1.84
CA VAL A 121 -14.27 16.83 -2.23
C VAL A 121 -14.53 16.98 -3.73
N GLU A 122 -15.28 18.01 -4.09
CA GLU A 122 -15.58 18.38 -5.47
C GLU A 122 -14.77 19.59 -5.90
N ASN A 123 -14.47 19.71 -7.20
CA ASN A 123 -13.85 20.89 -7.81
C ASN A 123 -12.52 21.35 -7.18
N LEU A 124 -11.71 20.42 -6.67
CA LEU A 124 -10.41 20.70 -6.08
C LEU A 124 -9.42 21.16 -7.16
N PRO A 125 -8.87 22.39 -7.09
CA PRO A 125 -7.82 22.81 -8.02
C PRO A 125 -6.51 22.09 -7.70
N ALA A 126 -5.92 21.43 -8.68
CA ALA A 126 -4.62 20.77 -8.53
C ALA A 126 -3.82 20.76 -9.84
N GLN A 127 -2.56 20.33 -9.76
CA GLN A 127 -1.63 20.28 -10.90
C GLN A 127 -1.74 18.95 -11.63
N ASP A 128 -1.99 17.87 -10.89
CA ASP A 128 -2.18 16.53 -11.40
C ASP A 128 -2.95 15.67 -10.36
N TYR A 129 -3.24 14.40 -10.70
CA TYR A 129 -3.88 13.45 -9.79
C TYR A 129 -3.14 13.28 -8.45
N ARG A 130 -1.81 13.32 -8.45
CA ARG A 130 -1.00 13.10 -7.24
C ARG A 130 -1.08 14.31 -6.32
N HIS A 131 -1.06 15.51 -6.90
CA HIS A 131 -1.25 16.75 -6.17
C HIS A 131 -2.68 16.83 -5.61
N ALA A 132 -3.70 16.43 -6.38
CA ALA A 132 -5.09 16.38 -5.92
C ALA A 132 -5.28 15.41 -4.74
N GLU A 133 -4.82 14.16 -4.88
CA GLU A 133 -4.82 13.15 -3.81
C GLU A 133 -4.09 13.70 -2.57
N SER A 134 -2.93 14.33 -2.78
CA SER A 134 -2.09 14.84 -1.71
C SER A 134 -2.77 15.91 -0.89
N VAL A 135 -3.26 16.95 -1.57
CA VAL A 135 -3.92 18.09 -0.92
C VAL A 135 -5.17 17.62 -0.18
N ALA A 136 -6.00 16.79 -0.82
CA ALA A 136 -7.22 16.29 -0.21
C ALA A 136 -6.93 15.39 1.00
N TYR A 137 -5.95 14.48 0.90
CA TYR A 137 -5.60 13.58 1.99
C TYR A 137 -5.04 14.37 3.19
N GLN A 138 -4.10 15.29 2.97
CA GLN A 138 -3.52 16.12 4.03
C GLN A 138 -4.57 16.98 4.74
N ALA A 139 -5.52 17.51 3.98
CA ALA A 139 -6.63 18.30 4.51
C ALA A 139 -7.63 17.47 5.33
N LEU A 140 -7.84 16.20 4.97
CA LEU A 140 -8.81 15.31 5.63
C LEU A 140 -8.23 14.62 6.88
N THR A 141 -6.97 14.18 6.84
CA THR A 141 -6.36 13.36 7.89
C THR A 141 -6.51 13.90 9.31
N PRO A 142 -6.35 15.21 9.60
CA PRO A 142 -6.55 15.74 10.96
C PRO A 142 -7.95 15.46 11.54
N PHE A 143 -8.99 15.48 10.71
CA PHE A 143 -10.34 15.13 11.15
C PHE A 143 -10.43 13.64 11.49
N LEU A 144 -9.86 12.77 10.65
CA LEU A 144 -9.89 11.33 10.89
C LEU A 144 -9.12 10.96 12.17
N SER A 145 -7.95 11.57 12.38
CA SER A 145 -7.17 11.39 13.61
C SER A 145 -7.93 11.92 14.83
N SER A 146 -8.55 13.09 14.73
CA SER A 146 -9.36 13.67 15.81
C SER A 146 -10.56 12.79 16.15
N TRP A 147 -11.28 12.26 15.16
CA TRP A 147 -12.39 11.34 15.41
C TRP A 147 -11.93 10.04 16.03
N SER A 148 -10.81 9.48 15.54
CA SER A 148 -10.26 8.26 16.14
C SER A 148 -9.90 8.48 17.61
N LEU A 149 -9.30 9.63 17.94
CA LEU A 149 -8.94 9.98 19.31
C LEU A 149 -10.15 10.26 20.21
N THR A 150 -11.10 11.08 19.73
CA THR A 150 -12.20 11.59 20.57
C THR A 150 -13.32 10.58 20.74
N LEU A 151 -13.53 9.69 19.77
CA LEU A 151 -14.59 8.67 19.78
C LEU A 151 -14.06 7.27 20.13
N ASP A 152 -12.74 7.09 20.21
CA ASP A 152 -12.08 5.80 20.48
C ASP A 152 -12.52 4.69 19.50
N VAL A 153 -12.54 5.02 18.21
CA VAL A 153 -12.91 4.08 17.13
C VAL A 153 -11.94 4.18 15.95
N PRO A 154 -11.70 3.08 15.21
CA PRO A 154 -10.88 3.15 14.01
C PRO A 154 -11.62 3.88 12.88
N VAL A 155 -10.90 4.79 12.20
CA VAL A 155 -11.38 5.45 10.97
C VAL A 155 -10.44 5.09 9.81
N LEU A 156 -10.82 4.06 9.05
CA LEU A 156 -10.00 3.47 7.99
C LEU A 156 -10.44 3.96 6.60
N ILE A 157 -9.49 4.45 5.80
CA ILE A 157 -9.68 4.67 4.36
C ILE A 157 -9.33 3.37 3.62
N GLU A 158 -10.32 2.74 2.98
CA GLU A 158 -10.13 1.52 2.19
C GLU A 158 -9.51 1.84 0.83
N THR A 159 -10.04 2.85 0.13
CA THR A 159 -9.60 3.23 -1.21
C THR A 159 -9.82 4.72 -1.46
N ILE A 160 -9.02 5.27 -2.37
CA ILE A 160 -9.11 6.65 -2.83
C ILE A 160 -9.30 6.62 -4.35
N GLN A 161 -10.29 7.36 -4.84
CA GLN A 161 -10.48 7.64 -6.26
C GLN A 161 -10.29 9.13 -6.52
N VAL A 162 -9.50 9.45 -7.53
CA VAL A 162 -9.31 10.81 -8.04
C VAL A 162 -9.81 10.88 -9.47
N THR A 163 -10.81 11.71 -9.73
CA THR A 163 -11.35 11.95 -11.06
C THR A 163 -10.86 13.29 -11.57
N ASP A 164 -10.21 13.32 -12.73
CA ASP A 164 -9.97 14.57 -13.46
C ASP A 164 -11.28 15.00 -14.12
N LEU A 165 -11.81 16.17 -13.73
CA LEU A 165 -13.11 16.65 -14.21
C LEU A 165 -13.02 17.25 -15.62
N THR A 166 -11.80 17.51 -16.13
CA THR A 166 -11.57 18.00 -17.48
C THR A 166 -11.48 16.85 -18.47
N THR A 167 -10.73 15.80 -18.15
CA THR A 167 -10.54 14.65 -19.05
C THR A 167 -11.49 13.49 -18.76
N HIS A 168 -12.25 13.54 -17.66
CA HIS A 168 -13.13 12.47 -17.19
C HIS A 168 -12.42 11.13 -16.97
N THR A 169 -11.16 11.19 -16.55
CA THR A 169 -10.31 10.03 -16.30
C THR A 169 -10.19 9.79 -14.80
N ASP A 170 -10.17 8.51 -14.42
CA ASP A 170 -10.15 8.10 -13.02
C ASP A 170 -8.80 7.49 -12.66
N MET A 171 -8.24 7.91 -11.52
CA MET A 171 -7.16 7.22 -10.85
C MET A 171 -7.72 6.53 -9.61
N LEU A 172 -7.55 5.22 -9.51
CA LEU A 172 -7.99 4.40 -8.39
C LEU A 172 -6.78 3.85 -7.63
N ARG A 173 -6.78 4.05 -6.31
CA ARG A 173 -5.79 3.48 -5.39
C ARG A 173 -6.37 2.23 -4.71
N LEU A 174 -5.80 1.06 -4.98
CA LEU A 174 -6.28 -0.23 -4.50
C LEU A 174 -5.14 -1.13 -4.02
N ASN A 175 -5.43 -2.13 -3.20
CA ASN A 175 -4.45 -3.16 -2.85
C ASN A 175 -4.55 -4.34 -3.81
N ALA A 176 -3.39 -4.86 -4.24
CA ALA A 176 -3.35 -6.08 -5.04
C ALA A 176 -3.94 -7.26 -4.26
N PRO A 177 -4.86 -8.06 -4.82
CA PRO A 177 -5.40 -9.24 -4.12
C PRO A 177 -4.32 -10.25 -3.74
N TYR A 178 -4.58 -11.02 -2.69
CA TYR A 178 -3.83 -12.24 -2.44
C TYR A 178 -4.29 -13.39 -3.35
N VAL A 179 -3.38 -14.31 -3.59
CA VAL A 179 -3.63 -15.52 -4.37
C VAL A 179 -3.98 -16.64 -3.43
N GLU A 180 -5.00 -17.42 -3.76
CA GLU A 180 -5.31 -18.66 -3.05
C GLU A 180 -4.14 -19.64 -3.21
N MET A 181 -3.64 -20.13 -2.09
CA MET A 181 -2.53 -21.07 -2.04
C MET A 181 -2.94 -22.32 -1.29
N THR A 182 -2.54 -23.46 -1.82
CA THR A 182 -2.58 -24.72 -1.10
C THR A 182 -1.27 -24.88 -0.32
N PRO A 183 -1.31 -25.07 1.01
CA PRO A 183 -0.09 -25.39 1.76
C PRO A 183 0.48 -26.72 1.25
N GLY A 184 1.81 -26.84 1.23
CA GLY A 184 2.48 -28.08 0.82
C GLY A 184 2.01 -29.27 1.67
N ALA A 185 1.70 -30.39 1.02
CA ALA A 185 1.33 -31.63 1.71
C ALA A 185 2.58 -32.36 2.24
N GLY A 186 2.48 -32.97 3.42
CA GLY A 186 3.53 -33.84 3.99
C GLY A 186 4.01 -33.46 5.38
N HIS A 187 4.98 -34.22 5.91
CA HIS A 187 5.66 -33.92 7.16
C HIS A 187 6.59 -32.72 6.94
N THR A 188 6.26 -31.58 7.52
CA THR A 188 7.16 -30.43 7.56
C THR A 188 8.29 -30.76 8.54
N ALA A 189 9.53 -30.69 8.07
CA ALA A 189 10.67 -30.77 8.98
C ALA A 189 10.54 -29.69 10.07
N ALA A 190 10.98 -30.00 11.29
CA ALA A 190 10.92 -29.05 12.39
C ALA A 190 11.74 -27.80 12.02
N LEU A 191 11.07 -26.64 11.99
CA LEU A 191 11.72 -25.37 11.73
C LEU A 191 12.70 -25.03 12.86
N SER A 192 13.89 -24.60 12.49
CA SER A 192 14.90 -24.09 13.42
C SER A 192 14.32 -22.94 14.25
N GLN A 193 14.80 -22.80 15.48
CA GLN A 193 14.40 -21.69 16.35
C GLN A 193 14.71 -20.34 15.70
N ASP A 194 15.87 -20.23 15.04
CA ASP A 194 16.29 -19.03 14.33
C ASP A 194 15.28 -18.65 13.24
N PHE A 195 14.92 -19.58 12.35
CA PHE A 195 13.96 -19.29 11.28
C PHE A 195 12.57 -18.92 11.81
N ARG A 196 12.12 -19.55 12.89
CA ARG A 196 10.83 -19.24 13.54
C ARG A 196 10.75 -17.77 13.97
N HIS A 197 11.84 -17.18 14.46
CA HIS A 197 11.85 -15.75 14.81
C HIS A 197 11.60 -14.89 13.57
N TYR A 198 12.32 -15.12 12.48
CA TYR A 198 12.13 -14.36 11.23
C TYR A 198 10.75 -14.58 10.61
N ALA A 199 10.29 -15.83 10.57
CA ALA A 199 8.99 -16.20 10.04
C ALA A 199 7.84 -15.56 10.84
N SER A 200 7.96 -15.44 12.17
CA SER A 200 6.95 -14.79 13.01
C SER A 200 6.81 -13.29 12.68
N VAL A 201 7.93 -12.57 12.54
CA VAL A 201 7.93 -11.14 12.16
C VAL A 201 7.45 -10.96 10.72
N TYR A 202 7.79 -11.89 9.83
CA TYR A 202 7.29 -11.84 8.45
C TYR A 202 5.78 -12.00 8.42
N ARG A 203 5.22 -12.96 9.18
CA ARG A 203 3.77 -13.15 9.31
C ARG A 203 3.09 -11.92 9.90
N GLU A 204 3.69 -11.30 10.92
CA GLU A 204 3.19 -10.05 11.50
C GLU A 204 3.07 -8.94 10.45
N GLY A 205 4.12 -8.75 9.65
CA GLY A 205 4.12 -7.81 8.52
C GLY A 205 3.21 -8.21 7.35
N MET A 206 2.69 -9.43 7.30
CA MET A 206 1.71 -9.86 6.29
C MET A 206 0.27 -9.67 6.77
N ASN A 207 0.04 -9.74 8.09
CA ASN A 207 -1.30 -9.71 8.67
C ASN A 207 -1.79 -8.31 9.06
N THR A 208 -0.89 -7.32 9.10
CA THR A 208 -1.24 -5.94 9.44
C THR A 208 -1.71 -5.12 8.24
N ASN A 209 -2.69 -4.25 8.46
CA ASN A 209 -3.18 -3.29 7.46
C ASN A 209 -2.39 -1.96 7.46
N SER A 210 -1.42 -1.79 8.36
CA SER A 210 -0.59 -0.57 8.44
C SER A 210 0.65 -0.70 7.57
N SER A 211 0.74 0.06 6.48
CA SER A 211 1.92 0.07 5.61
C SER A 211 3.21 0.43 6.37
N PHE A 212 3.14 1.35 7.34
CA PHE A 212 4.26 1.69 8.22
C PHE A 212 4.72 0.50 9.05
N TYR A 213 3.79 -0.22 9.69
CA TYR A 213 4.16 -1.37 10.51
C TYR A 213 4.69 -2.53 9.67
N ARG A 214 4.12 -2.76 8.47
CA ARG A 214 4.67 -3.71 7.48
C ARG A 214 6.11 -3.37 7.11
N PHE A 215 6.37 -2.10 6.82
CA PHE A 215 7.70 -1.60 6.51
C PHE A 215 8.68 -1.85 7.66
N LEU A 216 8.31 -1.53 8.89
CA LEU A 216 9.14 -1.79 10.07
C LEU A 216 9.43 -3.28 10.28
N CYS A 217 8.43 -4.16 10.09
CA CYS A 217 8.60 -5.61 10.20
C CYS A 217 9.62 -6.13 9.18
N PHE A 218 9.46 -5.80 7.90
CA PHE A 218 10.38 -6.25 6.84
C PHE A 218 11.77 -5.62 7.00
N TYR A 219 11.84 -4.34 7.38
CA TYR A 219 13.11 -3.69 7.68
C TYR A 219 13.84 -4.41 8.81
N LYS A 220 13.12 -4.79 9.88
CA LYS A 220 13.72 -5.48 11.03
C LYS A 220 14.29 -6.84 10.64
N ILE A 221 13.62 -7.59 9.76
CA ILE A 221 14.13 -8.85 9.25
C ILE A 221 15.44 -8.64 8.48
N ALA A 222 15.44 -7.68 7.54
CA ALA A 222 16.65 -7.36 6.76
C ALA A 222 17.81 -6.95 7.67
N GLU A 223 17.58 -6.02 8.60
CA GLU A 223 18.58 -5.57 9.60
C GLU A 223 19.15 -6.74 10.39
N SER A 224 18.29 -7.62 10.90
CA SER A 224 18.68 -8.77 11.73
C SER A 224 19.51 -9.79 10.95
N ILE A 225 19.19 -10.03 9.67
CA ILE A 225 20.00 -10.89 8.79
C ILE A 225 21.38 -10.27 8.55
N TYR A 226 21.48 -8.95 8.35
CA TYR A 226 22.77 -8.28 8.20
C TYR A 226 23.65 -8.39 9.44
N VAL A 227 23.06 -8.25 10.63
CA VAL A 227 23.78 -8.47 11.90
C VAL A 227 24.28 -9.91 11.99
N ARG A 228 23.41 -10.89 11.73
CA ARG A 228 23.76 -12.31 11.69
C ARG A 228 24.92 -12.61 10.74
N ARG A 229 24.88 -12.07 9.51
CA ARG A 229 25.96 -12.23 8.52
C ARG A 229 27.28 -11.66 9.05
N GLY A 230 27.23 -10.52 9.72
CA GLY A 230 28.39 -9.90 10.36
C GLY A 230 29.01 -10.80 11.43
N ASP A 231 28.18 -11.40 12.28
CA ASP A 231 28.65 -12.29 13.35
C ASP A 231 29.19 -13.62 12.80
N ASN A 232 28.51 -14.21 11.80
CA ASN A 232 29.01 -15.39 11.09
C ASN A 232 30.36 -15.11 10.40
N ALA A 233 30.53 -13.93 9.79
CA ALA A 233 31.79 -13.54 9.17
C ALA A 233 32.92 -13.37 10.19
N LYS A 234 32.64 -12.82 11.39
CA LYS A 234 33.61 -12.74 12.47
C LYS A 234 34.02 -14.15 12.93
N GLN A 235 33.05 -15.03 13.16
CA GLN A 235 33.31 -16.41 13.59
C GLN A 235 34.10 -17.22 12.55
N ALA A 236 33.78 -17.08 11.26
CA ALA A 236 34.54 -17.71 10.17
C ALA A 236 36.00 -17.27 10.20
N LYS A 237 36.27 -15.97 10.36
CA LYS A 237 37.65 -15.45 10.50
C LYS A 237 38.37 -16.04 11.71
N THR A 238 37.69 -16.17 12.86
CA THR A 238 38.27 -16.81 14.06
C THR A 238 38.63 -18.27 13.81
N ARG A 239 37.88 -18.98 12.95
CA ARG A 239 38.18 -20.36 12.53
C ARG A 239 39.18 -20.46 11.36
N GLY A 240 39.71 -19.34 10.86
CA GLY A 240 40.58 -19.32 9.67
C GLY A 240 39.85 -19.58 8.35
N GLU A 241 38.51 -19.56 8.35
CA GLU A 241 37.66 -19.72 7.17
C GLU A 241 37.44 -18.38 6.44
N GLN A 242 37.19 -18.44 5.13
CA GLN A 242 36.79 -17.27 4.37
C GLN A 242 35.29 -16.98 4.58
N PRO A 243 34.91 -15.74 4.94
CA PRO A 243 33.51 -15.36 5.05
C PRO A 243 32.76 -15.53 3.73
N ARG A 244 31.53 -16.04 3.80
CA ARG A 244 30.65 -16.17 2.63
C ARG A 244 30.34 -14.78 2.06
N LYS A 245 30.53 -14.62 0.75
CA LYS A 245 30.17 -13.40 0.01
C LYS A 245 28.84 -13.62 -0.69
N TYR A 246 27.97 -12.62 -0.62
CA TYR A 246 26.68 -12.61 -1.30
C TYR A 246 26.65 -11.44 -2.27
N SER A 247 26.12 -11.66 -3.47
CA SER A 247 25.74 -10.56 -4.35
C SER A 247 24.48 -9.90 -3.78
N GLU A 248 24.54 -8.59 -3.64
CA GLU A 248 23.43 -7.77 -3.13
C GLU A 248 23.06 -6.67 -4.14
N ASP A 249 23.36 -6.89 -5.41
CA ASP A 249 23.02 -5.97 -6.48
C ASP A 249 21.55 -6.18 -6.87
N VAL A 250 20.78 -5.09 -6.88
CA VAL A 250 19.43 -5.11 -7.43
C VAL A 250 19.55 -5.29 -8.95
N PRO A 251 18.85 -6.26 -9.56
CA PRO A 251 18.97 -6.50 -10.99
C PRO A 251 18.69 -5.26 -11.83
N LEU A 252 19.53 -5.03 -12.85
CA LEU A 252 19.39 -3.91 -13.77
C LEU A 252 18.44 -4.24 -14.93
N SER A 253 18.60 -5.43 -15.52
CA SER A 253 17.78 -5.86 -16.67
C SER A 253 16.44 -6.42 -16.23
N ARG A 254 15.45 -6.26 -17.10
CA ARG A 254 14.10 -6.74 -16.87
C ARG A 254 14.04 -8.26 -16.74
N GLU A 255 14.82 -8.95 -17.56
CA GLU A 255 14.92 -10.41 -17.59
C GLU A 255 15.45 -10.93 -16.25
N ALA A 256 16.45 -10.25 -15.67
CA ALA A 256 16.99 -10.61 -14.37
C ALA A 256 16.02 -10.30 -13.23
N ILE A 257 15.24 -9.21 -13.32
CA ILE A 257 14.14 -8.93 -12.39
C ILE A 257 13.09 -10.04 -12.46
N LYS A 258 12.64 -10.43 -13.66
CA LYS A 258 11.68 -11.53 -13.85
C LYS A 258 12.21 -12.84 -13.29
N GLY A 259 13.50 -13.15 -13.52
CA GLY A 259 14.15 -14.33 -12.95
C GLY A 259 14.16 -14.31 -11.42
N LEU A 260 14.48 -13.17 -10.79
CA LEU A 260 14.40 -12.99 -9.35
C LEU A 260 12.98 -13.19 -8.82
N LEU A 261 11.98 -12.61 -9.49
CA LEU A 261 10.58 -12.74 -9.10
C LEU A 261 10.09 -14.18 -9.26
N GLY A 262 10.42 -14.87 -10.36
CA GLY A 262 10.09 -16.29 -10.56
C GLY A 262 10.72 -17.18 -9.50
N LEU A 263 11.95 -16.88 -9.05
CA LEU A 263 12.61 -17.61 -7.96
C LEU A 263 11.88 -17.46 -6.62
N LEU A 264 11.32 -16.28 -6.35
CA LEU A 264 10.72 -15.94 -5.05
C LEU A 264 9.20 -16.14 -5.00
N TYR A 265 8.56 -16.20 -6.17
CA TYR A 265 7.12 -16.32 -6.35
C TYR A 265 6.82 -17.33 -7.49
N PRO A 266 7.24 -18.60 -7.37
CA PRO A 266 7.15 -19.59 -8.45
C PRO A 266 5.72 -19.92 -8.91
N TRP A 267 4.72 -19.65 -8.07
CA TRP A 267 3.30 -19.79 -8.40
C TRP A 267 2.77 -18.75 -9.38
N ARG A 268 3.57 -17.71 -9.71
CA ARG A 268 3.19 -16.68 -10.66
C ARG A 268 4.05 -16.76 -11.90
N THR A 269 3.42 -17.11 -13.01
CA THR A 269 4.04 -17.25 -14.32
C THR A 269 4.17 -15.91 -15.06
N ASP A 270 3.25 -14.97 -14.79
CA ASP A 270 3.11 -13.77 -15.61
C ASP A 270 3.58 -12.51 -14.88
N TRP A 271 4.72 -12.00 -15.33
CA TRP A 271 5.36 -10.77 -14.85
C TRP A 271 5.55 -9.75 -15.99
N ASP A 272 4.76 -9.85 -17.07
CA ASP A 272 5.04 -9.18 -18.36
C ASP A 272 4.49 -7.75 -18.51
N ASP A 273 3.90 -7.17 -17.46
CA ASP A 273 3.39 -5.80 -17.52
C ASP A 273 4.48 -4.78 -17.10
N ASP A 274 4.80 -3.82 -17.98
CA ASP A 274 5.80 -2.77 -17.74
C ASP A 274 5.42 -1.90 -16.54
N LEU A 275 4.12 -1.61 -16.39
CA LEU A 275 3.60 -0.80 -15.29
C LEU A 275 3.84 -1.48 -13.94
N THR A 276 3.69 -2.81 -13.92
CA THR A 276 3.93 -3.66 -12.76
C THR A 276 5.40 -3.62 -12.32
N MET A 277 6.36 -3.59 -13.25
CA MET A 277 7.79 -3.61 -12.89
C MET A 277 8.27 -2.31 -12.25
N ASP A 278 7.80 -1.16 -12.75
CA ASP A 278 8.12 0.15 -12.18
C ASP A 278 7.49 0.35 -10.79
N GLN A 279 6.35 -0.29 -10.52
CA GLN A 279 5.72 -0.29 -9.19
C GLN A 279 6.45 -1.19 -8.18
N ILE A 280 7.07 -2.29 -8.64
CA ILE A 280 7.74 -3.24 -7.76
C ILE A 280 9.17 -2.79 -7.43
N LEU A 281 9.91 -2.30 -8.43
CA LEU A 281 11.28 -1.83 -8.28
C LEU A 281 11.37 -0.37 -8.76
N PRO A 282 11.53 0.58 -7.83
CA PRO A 282 11.82 1.97 -8.17
C PRO A 282 12.99 2.06 -9.15
N ALA A 283 12.86 2.89 -10.18
CA ALA A 283 13.89 3.01 -11.23
C ALA A 283 15.26 3.38 -10.63
N GLU A 284 15.29 4.21 -9.60
CA GLU A 284 16.51 4.62 -8.90
C GLU A 284 17.17 3.50 -8.07
N ALA A 285 16.51 2.36 -7.88
CA ALA A 285 17.05 1.21 -7.16
C ALA A 285 17.80 0.24 -8.10
N ARG A 286 17.46 0.23 -9.39
CA ARG A 286 17.96 -0.76 -10.36
C ARG A 286 19.47 -0.63 -10.54
N GLY A 287 20.16 -1.77 -10.54
CA GLY A 287 21.62 -1.84 -10.66
C GLY A 287 22.39 -1.34 -9.42
N LYS A 288 21.73 -0.85 -8.38
CA LYS A 288 22.40 -0.42 -7.14
C LYS A 288 22.55 -1.59 -6.17
N ARG A 289 23.59 -1.51 -5.35
CA ARG A 289 23.74 -2.37 -4.17
C ARG A 289 22.63 -2.08 -3.16
N PHE A 290 22.00 -3.12 -2.63
CA PHE A 290 20.97 -2.98 -1.62
C PHE A 290 21.46 -2.25 -0.36
N LYS A 291 22.73 -2.46 0.04
CA LYS A 291 23.34 -1.66 1.11
C LYS A 291 23.28 -0.15 0.86
N ALA A 292 23.48 0.29 -0.40
CA ALA A 292 23.38 1.69 -0.77
C ALA A 292 21.92 2.18 -0.70
N ILE A 293 20.98 1.36 -1.20
CA ILE A 293 19.54 1.66 -1.12
C ILE A 293 19.09 1.78 0.35
N ARG A 294 19.56 0.86 1.20
CA ARG A 294 19.26 0.84 2.63
C ARG A 294 19.72 2.13 3.31
N GLY A 295 20.98 2.50 3.14
CA GLY A 295 21.53 3.72 3.76
C GLY A 295 20.93 5.00 3.19
N GLN A 296 20.69 5.06 1.88
CA GLN A 296 20.22 6.28 1.23
C GLN A 296 18.72 6.52 1.42
N TYR A 297 17.90 5.46 1.46
CA TYR A 297 16.44 5.59 1.41
C TYR A 297 15.74 4.92 2.60
N LEU A 298 16.10 3.67 2.94
CA LEU A 298 15.32 2.88 3.89
C LEU A 298 15.62 3.23 5.36
N GLU A 299 16.88 3.45 5.72
CA GLU A 299 17.33 3.85 7.07
C GLU A 299 16.69 5.20 7.48
N PRO A 300 16.81 6.28 6.67
CA PRO A 300 16.16 7.54 7.00
C PRO A 300 14.64 7.43 7.13
N LEU A 301 14.00 6.64 6.25
CA LEU A 301 12.55 6.42 6.30
C LEU A 301 12.14 5.65 7.57
N ARG A 302 12.88 4.60 7.92
CA ARG A 302 12.69 3.83 9.16
C ARG A 302 12.81 4.70 10.38
N ASP A 303 13.81 5.57 10.43
CA ASP A 303 14.01 6.44 11.58
C ASP A 303 12.85 7.45 11.70
N ARG A 304 12.39 8.07 10.61
CA ARG A 304 11.21 8.96 10.67
C ARG A 304 9.94 8.25 11.15
N VAL A 305 9.65 7.07 10.59
CA VAL A 305 8.49 6.26 10.99
C VAL A 305 8.61 5.79 12.44
N ALA A 306 9.79 5.32 12.86
CA ALA A 306 10.01 4.86 14.23
C ALA A 306 10.02 6.00 15.26
N HIS A 307 10.49 7.20 14.90
CA HIS A 307 10.39 8.37 15.77
C HIS A 307 8.94 8.83 15.95
N ALA A 308 8.10 8.70 14.92
CA ALA A 308 6.67 8.97 15.06
C ALA A 308 5.96 7.98 16.02
N LEU A 309 6.44 6.73 16.11
CA LEU A 309 5.71 5.65 16.76
C LEU A 309 6.32 5.14 18.08
N MET A 310 7.66 5.17 18.25
CA MET A 310 8.33 4.30 19.24
C MET A 310 9.50 4.94 20.01
N ARG A 311 10.18 5.96 19.47
CA ARG A 311 11.57 6.25 19.91
C ARG A 311 11.76 7.48 20.79
N SER A 312 10.87 8.46 20.78
CA SER A 312 10.92 9.64 21.64
C SER A 312 9.79 9.59 22.66
N GLY A 313 10.07 9.90 23.93
CA GLY A 313 9.04 10.07 24.97
C GLY A 313 8.10 11.28 24.74
N LYS A 314 8.15 11.86 23.53
CA LYS A 314 7.33 12.95 23.00
C LYS A 314 6.96 12.61 21.56
N ILE A 315 5.71 12.86 21.18
CA ILE A 315 5.26 12.75 19.79
C ILE A 315 5.68 14.04 19.07
N GLU A 316 6.78 13.97 18.33
CA GLU A 316 7.37 15.14 17.63
C GLU A 316 6.97 15.20 16.15
N THR A 317 6.40 14.12 15.61
CA THR A 317 5.99 14.03 14.21
C THR A 317 4.59 13.45 14.10
N VAL A 318 3.83 13.94 13.11
CA VAL A 318 2.53 13.37 12.73
C VAL A 318 2.79 12.03 12.05
N ALA A 319 2.19 10.95 12.55
CA ALA A 319 2.37 9.61 11.99
C ALA A 319 1.93 9.53 10.51
N ASP A 320 0.87 10.26 10.14
CA ASP A 320 0.24 10.19 8.82
C ASP A 320 0.75 11.26 7.83
N ARG A 321 2.04 11.63 7.93
CA ARG A 321 2.66 12.51 6.91
C ARG A 321 2.62 11.82 5.55
N LEU A 322 1.92 12.43 4.60
CA LEU A 322 1.76 11.85 3.26
C LEU A 322 3.10 11.56 2.57
N GLU A 323 4.12 12.37 2.80
CA GLU A 323 5.48 12.13 2.27
C GLU A 323 6.02 10.77 2.72
N ASP A 324 5.83 10.43 4.00
CA ASP A 324 6.27 9.15 4.56
C ASP A 324 5.35 8.01 4.10
N VAL A 325 4.03 8.24 3.98
CA VAL A 325 3.09 7.27 3.38
C VAL A 325 3.53 6.92 1.96
N ASN A 326 3.75 7.92 1.11
CA ASN A 326 4.18 7.73 -0.28
C ASN A 326 5.56 7.06 -0.37
N ALA A 327 6.50 7.45 0.50
CA ALA A 327 7.82 6.83 0.54
C ALA A 327 7.74 5.35 0.96
N VAL A 328 6.93 5.02 1.97
CA VAL A 328 6.69 3.64 2.39
C VAL A 328 6.05 2.83 1.28
N THR A 329 4.95 3.32 0.68
CA THR A 329 4.29 2.65 -0.44
C THR A 329 5.26 2.36 -1.58
N LYS A 330 6.15 3.31 -1.90
CA LYS A 330 7.16 3.16 -2.95
C LYS A 330 8.21 2.09 -2.64
N TRP A 331 8.71 2.04 -1.41
CA TRP A 331 9.87 1.20 -1.05
C TRP A 331 9.47 -0.17 -0.49
N LEU A 332 8.24 -0.32 0.00
CA LEU A 332 7.74 -1.55 0.63
C LEU A 332 7.80 -2.78 -0.29
N PRO A 333 7.40 -2.73 -1.58
CA PRO A 333 7.46 -3.88 -2.47
C PRO A 333 8.90 -4.42 -2.64
N LEU A 334 9.86 -3.52 -2.89
CA LEU A 334 11.28 -3.87 -3.02
C LEU A 334 11.81 -4.48 -1.72
N LEU A 335 11.52 -3.85 -0.58
CA LEU A 335 11.98 -4.33 0.73
C LEU A 335 11.44 -5.73 1.03
N ARG A 336 10.17 -6.00 0.75
CA ARG A 336 9.57 -7.33 0.93
C ARG A 336 10.22 -8.39 0.03
N ILE A 337 10.44 -8.07 -1.25
CA ILE A 337 11.15 -8.95 -2.18
C ILE A 337 12.55 -9.25 -1.66
N TRP A 338 13.25 -8.22 -1.18
CA TRP A 338 14.59 -8.37 -0.67
C TRP A 338 14.64 -9.24 0.59
N VAL A 339 13.69 -9.05 1.52
CA VAL A 339 13.56 -9.91 2.70
C VAL A 339 13.34 -11.37 2.31
N ARG A 340 12.48 -11.64 1.32
CA ARG A 340 12.27 -12.99 0.80
C ARG A 340 13.56 -13.57 0.22
N LEU A 341 14.33 -12.79 -0.54
CA LEU A 341 15.64 -13.20 -1.06
C LEU A 341 16.62 -13.54 0.07
N LEU A 342 16.75 -12.65 1.06
CA LEU A 342 17.63 -12.85 2.19
C LEU A 342 17.27 -14.13 2.97
N LEU A 343 15.98 -14.35 3.25
CA LEU A 343 15.53 -15.56 3.92
C LEU A 343 15.78 -16.83 3.10
N LYS A 344 15.58 -16.80 1.78
CA LYS A 344 15.90 -17.93 0.89
C LYS A 344 17.39 -18.28 0.90
N ILE A 345 18.26 -17.28 0.96
CA ILE A 345 19.71 -17.46 0.97
C ILE A 345 20.20 -17.98 2.33
N GLU A 346 19.66 -17.45 3.43
CA GLU A 346 20.08 -17.80 4.79
C GLU A 346 19.49 -19.13 5.27
N PHE A 347 18.27 -19.45 4.84
CA PHE A 347 17.50 -20.62 5.29
C PHE A 347 16.95 -21.42 4.09
N PRO A 348 17.81 -21.92 3.18
CA PRO A 348 17.36 -22.53 1.92
C PRO A 348 16.50 -23.78 2.13
N GLY A 349 16.77 -24.57 3.18
CA GLY A 349 15.99 -25.78 3.50
C GLY A 349 14.61 -25.49 4.10
N GLU A 350 14.36 -24.28 4.59
CA GLU A 350 13.14 -23.92 5.33
C GLU A 350 12.27 -22.91 4.57
N PHE A 351 12.87 -22.04 3.76
CA PHE A 351 12.15 -20.99 3.01
C PHE A 351 11.29 -21.54 1.85
N GLY A 352 11.56 -22.77 1.42
CA GLY A 352 10.79 -23.48 0.41
C GLY A 352 11.67 -24.50 -0.30
N THR A 353 11.37 -25.78 -0.10
CA THR A 353 11.83 -26.86 -0.97
C THR A 353 11.30 -26.58 -2.36
N SER A 354 12.19 -26.32 -3.32
CA SER A 354 11.87 -26.55 -4.72
C SER A 354 11.53 -28.04 -4.82
N SER A 355 10.25 -28.39 -4.90
CA SER A 355 9.82 -29.68 -5.44
C SER A 355 9.84 -29.59 -6.95
#